data_AF-A0A382X995-F1
#
_entry.id   AF-A0A382X995-F1
#
_cell.length_a   1.000
_cell.length_b   1.000
_cell.length_c   1.000
_cell.angle_alpha   90.00
_cell.angle_beta   90.00
_cell.angle_gamma   90.00
#
_symmetry.space_group_name_H-M   'P 1'
#
loop_
_entity.id
_entity.type
_entity.pdbx_description
1 polymer ?
#
loop_
_entity_poly.entity_id
_entity_poly.type
_entity_poly.pdbx_seq_one_letter_code
_entity_poly.pdbx_strand_id
1 'polypeptide(L)'
;MQTKIFNLVACLTLLSVGFTQDHWETAVYADDDWYYKVPISELPSDWNILDFDDLDWLNGSGGFGYGDDDDGTEIDPAISVYLRRTFTALDPEKLIDAVLHADYDDGFVAYLNGTEICRSYNLGDPGSFVPYD
;
A
#
# COMPACT_ATOMS: atom_id res chain seq x y z
N MET A 1 -31.87 -49.80 -48.42
CA MET A 1 -31.46 -48.40 -48.19
C MET A 1 -31.05 -48.26 -46.74
N GLN A 2 -29.75 -48.15 -46.43
CA GLN A 2 -29.26 -47.86 -45.09
C GLN A 2 -28.95 -46.37 -44.99
N THR A 3 -29.64 -45.67 -44.11
CA THR A 3 -29.44 -44.24 -43.84
C THR A 3 -28.31 -44.10 -42.81
N LYS A 4 -27.20 -43.45 -43.19
CA LYS A 4 -26.10 -43.15 -42.27
C LYS A 4 -26.44 -41.87 -41.49
N ILE A 5 -26.48 -41.96 -40.16
CA ILE A 5 -26.66 -40.83 -39.25
C ILE A 5 -25.28 -40.22 -39.00
N PHE A 6 -25.11 -38.94 -39.35
CA PHE A 6 -23.90 -38.17 -39.05
C PHE A 6 -24.05 -37.55 -37.66
N ASN A 7 -23.20 -37.96 -36.71
CA ASN A 7 -23.10 -37.34 -35.40
C ASN A 7 -22.26 -36.06 -35.53
N LEU A 8 -22.89 -34.91 -35.33
CA LEU A 8 -22.20 -33.63 -35.24
C LEU A 8 -21.74 -33.44 -33.79
N VAL A 9 -20.43 -33.53 -33.55
CA VAL A 9 -19.83 -33.16 -32.26
C VAL A 9 -19.56 -31.66 -32.29
N ALA A 10 -20.34 -30.89 -31.55
CA ALA A 10 -20.03 -29.49 -31.29
C ALA A 10 -18.98 -29.42 -30.17
N CYS A 11 -17.74 -29.07 -30.53
CA CYS A 11 -16.68 -28.81 -29.57
C CYS A 11 -16.86 -27.38 -29.03
N LEU A 12 -17.37 -27.26 -27.81
CA LEU A 12 -17.49 -25.99 -27.11
C LEU A 12 -16.11 -25.63 -26.54
N THR A 13 -15.42 -24.69 -27.18
CA THR A 13 -14.15 -24.17 -26.68
C THR A 13 -14.42 -23.11 -25.61
N LEU A 14 -14.10 -23.42 -24.36
CA LEU A 14 -13.98 -22.41 -23.32
C LEU A 14 -12.69 -21.62 -23.57
N LEU A 15 -12.82 -20.39 -24.07
CA LEU A 15 -11.72 -19.42 -24.03
C LEU A 15 -11.60 -18.90 -22.59
N SER A 16 -10.59 -19.38 -21.85
CA SER A 16 -10.12 -18.68 -20.66
C SER A 16 -9.27 -17.49 -21.13
N VAL A 17 -9.78 -16.27 -20.99
CA VAL A 17 -8.94 -15.07 -21.10
C VAL A 17 -8.06 -15.07 -19.86
N GLY A 18 -6.79 -15.46 -20.02
CA GLY A 18 -5.81 -15.34 -18.96
C GLY A 18 -5.40 -13.88 -18.84
N PHE A 19 -5.70 -13.24 -17.71
CA PHE A 19 -5.06 -11.98 -17.35
C PHE A 19 -3.58 -12.30 -17.10
N THR A 20 -2.74 -12.02 -18.08
CA THR A 20 -1.28 -12.05 -17.92
C THR A 20 -0.86 -10.68 -17.41
N GLN A 21 -0.08 -10.65 -16.33
CA GLN A 21 0.63 -9.46 -15.93
C GLN A 21 1.62 -9.10 -17.04
N ASP A 22 1.36 -8.01 -17.74
CA ASP A 22 2.18 -7.55 -18.86
C ASP A 22 3.31 -6.60 -18.39
N HIS A 23 3.17 -5.98 -17.21
CA HIS A 23 4.21 -5.17 -16.57
C HIS A 23 3.96 -4.96 -15.07
N TRP A 24 4.94 -4.34 -14.40
CA TRP A 24 4.81 -3.72 -13.08
C TRP A 24 4.91 -2.20 -13.24
N GLU A 25 4.15 -1.46 -12.45
CA GLU A 25 4.25 -0.01 -12.33
C GLU A 25 4.53 0.38 -10.89
N THR A 26 5.31 1.45 -10.69
CA THR A 26 5.54 2.04 -9.38
C THR A 26 4.57 3.19 -9.18
N ALA A 27 3.59 3.00 -8.31
CA ALA A 27 2.60 4.02 -7.97
C ALA A 27 3.12 5.03 -6.93
N VAL A 28 4.05 4.60 -6.07
CA VAL A 28 4.68 5.39 -5.01
C VAL A 28 6.16 5.03 -4.95
N TYR A 29 7.02 6.04 -5.06
CA TYR A 29 8.47 5.91 -4.86
C TYR A 29 8.84 6.17 -3.40
N ALA A 30 9.99 5.68 -2.96
CA ALA A 30 10.44 5.88 -1.58
C ALA A 30 10.74 7.36 -1.27
N ASP A 31 11.26 8.09 -2.25
CA ASP A 31 11.68 9.51 -2.18
C ASP A 31 10.59 10.50 -2.62
N ASP A 32 9.39 9.99 -2.93
CA ASP A 32 8.21 10.83 -3.15
C ASP A 32 7.96 11.77 -1.96
N ASP A 33 7.27 12.89 -2.18
CA ASP A 33 6.83 13.74 -1.07
C ASP A 33 5.71 13.07 -0.27
N TRP A 34 5.87 13.05 1.05
CA TRP A 34 4.91 12.54 2.02
C TRP A 34 4.43 13.66 2.93
N TYR A 35 3.14 13.64 3.27
CA TYR A 35 2.66 14.33 4.45
C TYR A 35 3.09 13.54 5.67
N TYR A 36 3.61 14.22 6.69
CA TYR A 36 4.07 13.57 7.90
C TYR A 36 3.70 14.32 9.17
N LYS A 37 3.62 13.57 10.27
CA LYS A 37 3.39 14.11 11.60
C LYS A 37 4.14 13.29 12.64
N VAL A 38 4.94 13.98 13.45
CA VAL A 38 5.45 13.45 14.72
C VAL A 38 4.41 13.81 15.79
N PRO A 39 3.66 12.83 16.32
CA PRO A 39 2.60 13.10 17.28
C PRO A 39 3.14 13.44 18.68
N ILE A 40 2.41 14.28 19.40
CA ILE A 40 2.60 14.55 20.83
C ILE A 40 1.49 13.94 21.71
N SER A 41 0.54 13.27 21.05
CA SER A 41 -0.60 12.56 21.61
C SER A 41 -1.16 11.62 20.56
N GLU A 42 -1.91 10.60 20.97
CA GLU A 42 -2.58 9.67 20.05
C GLU A 42 -3.37 10.41 18.96
N LEU A 43 -3.22 9.96 17.72
CA LEU A 43 -3.95 10.52 16.59
C LEU A 43 -5.40 10.02 16.57
N PRO A 44 -6.32 10.74 15.90
CA PRO A 44 -7.65 10.21 15.61
C PRO A 44 -7.56 8.83 14.96
N SER A 45 -8.41 7.89 15.39
CA SER A 45 -8.35 6.49 14.92
C SER A 45 -8.58 6.32 13.41
N ASP A 46 -9.10 7.35 12.75
CA ASP A 46 -9.42 7.42 11.33
C ASP A 46 -8.36 8.15 10.49
N TRP A 47 -7.19 8.47 11.04
CA TRP A 47 -6.09 9.13 10.29
C TRP A 47 -5.70 8.41 8.98
N ASN A 48 -5.94 7.10 8.91
CA ASN A 48 -5.55 6.23 7.81
C ASN A 48 -6.63 6.06 6.72
N ILE A 49 -7.80 6.70 6.84
CA ILE A 49 -8.85 6.65 5.80
C ILE A 49 -8.51 7.61 4.65
N LEU A 50 -9.10 7.37 3.47
CA LEU A 50 -8.82 8.18 2.27
C LEU A 50 -9.12 9.67 2.48
N ASP A 51 -10.27 9.99 3.05
CA ASP A 51 -10.78 11.36 3.22
C ASP A 51 -10.32 12.07 4.50
N PHE A 52 -9.29 11.55 5.18
CA PHE A 52 -8.74 12.22 6.37
C PHE A 52 -8.11 13.58 6.00
N ASP A 53 -8.39 14.60 6.82
CA ASP A 53 -7.84 15.95 6.67
C ASP A 53 -6.44 16.03 7.31
N ASP A 54 -5.41 16.06 6.45
CA ASP A 54 -4.00 16.16 6.82
C ASP A 54 -3.42 17.57 6.61
N LEU A 55 -4.25 18.62 6.51
CA LEU A 55 -3.78 20.00 6.28
C LEU A 55 -2.78 20.53 7.32
N ASP A 56 -2.85 20.03 8.56
CA ASP A 56 -1.93 20.38 9.66
C ASP A 56 -0.68 19.48 9.71
N TRP A 57 -0.49 18.59 8.74
CA TRP A 57 0.71 17.76 8.62
C TRP A 57 1.78 18.51 7.84
N LEU A 58 3.04 18.23 8.19
CA LEU A 58 4.18 18.76 7.45
C LEU A 58 4.35 17.98 6.15
N ASN A 59 5.17 18.49 5.23
CA ASN A 59 5.49 17.80 3.98
C ASN A 59 7.00 17.69 3.81
N GLY A 60 7.48 16.54 3.33
CA GLY A 60 8.89 16.27 3.13
C GLY A 60 9.12 15.06 2.21
N SER A 61 10.30 15.00 1.59
CA SER A 61 10.71 13.87 0.75
C SER A 61 10.91 12.63 1.63
N GLY A 62 10.51 11.46 1.13
CA GLY A 62 10.67 10.22 1.89
C GLY A 62 12.13 9.81 2.12
N GLY A 63 12.33 8.87 3.04
CA GLY A 63 13.61 8.68 3.75
C GLY A 63 13.62 9.57 5.00
N PHE A 64 12.89 9.13 6.03
CA PHE A 64 12.75 9.89 7.28
C PHE A 64 13.70 9.33 8.34
N GLY A 65 14.47 10.20 8.99
CA GLY A 65 15.42 9.79 10.02
C GLY A 65 16.02 10.96 10.79
N TYR A 66 17.17 10.74 11.42
CA TYR A 66 17.73 11.60 12.47
C TYR A 66 19.01 12.33 12.07
N GLY A 67 19.27 12.50 10.77
CA GLY A 67 20.34 13.34 10.24
C GLY A 67 21.72 12.66 10.26
N ASP A 68 21.82 11.47 9.66
CA ASP A 68 23.09 10.76 9.42
C ASP A 68 23.57 10.85 7.96
N ASP A 69 23.14 11.90 7.26
CA ASP A 69 23.48 12.29 5.89
C ASP A 69 22.87 11.40 4.77
N ASP A 70 21.88 10.54 5.05
CA ASP A 70 21.12 9.81 4.01
C ASP A 70 19.59 10.02 4.02
N ASP A 71 19.09 10.85 4.92
CA ASP A 71 17.68 11.19 5.05
C ASP A 71 17.19 12.20 3.99
N GLY A 72 16.04 11.91 3.37
CA GLY A 72 15.28 12.89 2.58
C GLY A 72 14.56 13.92 3.44
N THR A 73 14.10 13.53 4.64
CA THR A 73 13.53 14.41 5.66
C THR A 73 14.09 14.09 7.04
N GLU A 74 14.88 15.01 7.59
CA GLU A 74 15.37 14.94 8.96
C GLU A 74 14.28 15.36 9.96
N ILE A 75 14.10 14.56 11.01
CA ILE A 75 13.22 14.85 12.15
C ILE A 75 14.00 14.75 13.47
N ASP A 76 13.48 15.37 14.53
CA ASP A 76 14.01 15.11 15.88
C ASP A 76 13.69 13.66 16.31
N PRO A 77 14.50 13.04 17.18
CA PRO A 77 14.23 11.71 17.73
C PRO A 77 12.80 11.58 18.28
N ALA A 78 12.07 10.58 17.78
CA ALA A 78 10.68 10.35 18.11
C ALA A 78 10.40 8.86 18.35
N ILE A 79 9.31 8.55 19.07
CA ILE A 79 8.86 7.16 19.22
C ILE A 79 8.16 6.68 17.96
N SER A 80 7.38 7.55 17.32
CA SER A 80 6.68 7.26 16.08
C SER A 80 6.64 8.48 15.17
N VAL A 81 6.53 8.20 13.86
CA VAL A 81 6.23 9.18 12.82
C VAL A 81 5.12 8.59 11.94
N TYR A 82 4.12 9.41 11.65
CA TYR A 82 3.01 9.01 10.80
C TYR A 82 3.22 9.61 9.43
N LEU A 83 3.09 8.79 8.39
CA LEU A 83 3.30 9.16 6.99
C LEU A 83 2.01 8.94 6.20
N ARG A 84 1.65 9.89 5.33
CA ARG A 84 0.50 9.83 4.42
C ARG A 84 0.88 10.32 3.04
N ARG A 85 0.38 9.59 2.04
CA ARG A 85 0.43 10.00 0.64
C ARG A 85 -0.79 9.45 -0.08
N THR A 86 -1.40 10.26 -0.92
CA THR A 86 -2.40 9.82 -1.89
C THR A 86 -1.73 9.59 -3.24
N PHE A 87 -2.14 8.56 -3.94
CA PHE A 87 -1.66 8.25 -5.29
C PHE A 87 -2.83 7.80 -6.17
N THR A 88 -2.64 7.87 -7.48
CA THR A 88 -3.66 7.45 -8.46
C THR A 88 -3.29 6.10 -9.04
N ALA A 89 -4.23 5.16 -9.01
CA ALA A 89 -4.18 3.94 -9.81
C ALA A 89 -5.15 4.10 -10.99
N LEU A 90 -4.63 4.14 -12.23
CA LEU A 90 -5.42 4.53 -13.41
C LEU A 90 -6.53 3.52 -13.75
N ASP A 91 -6.26 2.22 -13.65
CA ASP A 91 -7.22 1.14 -13.92
C ASP A 91 -7.19 0.09 -12.79
N PRO A 92 -7.74 0.39 -11.59
CA PRO A 92 -7.65 -0.52 -10.43
C PRO A 92 -8.24 -1.91 -10.70
N GLU A 93 -9.25 -2.00 -11.56
CA GLU A 93 -9.90 -3.26 -11.95
C GLU A 93 -8.98 -4.20 -12.75
N LYS A 94 -7.87 -3.70 -13.29
CA LYS A 94 -6.86 -4.49 -14.01
C LYS A 94 -5.69 -4.92 -13.13
N LEU A 95 -5.61 -4.43 -11.88
CA LEU A 95 -4.55 -4.82 -10.97
C LEU A 95 -4.74 -6.29 -10.56
N ILE A 96 -3.71 -7.10 -10.81
CA ILE A 96 -3.69 -8.52 -10.46
C ILE A 96 -2.99 -8.73 -9.11
N ASP A 97 -1.96 -7.93 -8.85
CA ASP A 97 -1.13 -8.01 -7.66
C ASP A 97 -0.56 -6.63 -7.28
N ALA A 98 -0.19 -6.47 -6.02
CA ALA A 98 0.46 -5.27 -5.49
C ALA A 98 1.50 -5.66 -4.44
N VAL A 99 2.63 -4.97 -4.45
CA VAL A 99 3.74 -5.21 -3.52
C VAL A 99 4.08 -3.91 -2.81
N LEU A 100 4.15 -3.96 -1.48
CA LEU A 100 4.78 -2.91 -0.68
C LEU A 100 6.20 -3.35 -0.31
N HIS A 101 7.15 -2.45 -0.51
CA HIS A 101 8.51 -2.58 0.00
C HIS A 101 8.75 -1.44 0.99
N ALA A 102 9.24 -1.77 2.18
CA ALA A 102 9.67 -0.80 3.18
C ALA A 102 11.07 -1.19 3.67
N ASP A 103 11.95 -0.20 3.75
CA ASP A 103 13.19 -0.25 4.52
C ASP A 103 12.97 0.61 5.76
N TYR A 104 13.23 0.07 6.95
CA TYR A 104 12.77 0.68 8.21
C TYR A 104 13.53 0.15 9.43
N ASP A 105 13.59 0.96 10.48
CA ASP A 105 14.12 0.65 11.80
C ASP A 105 13.37 1.50 12.85
N ASP A 106 12.71 0.97 13.90
CA ASP A 106 12.60 -0.43 14.32
C ASP A 106 11.36 -1.17 13.76
N GLY A 107 10.32 -0.45 13.35
CA GLY A 107 9.03 -1.04 13.00
C GLY A 107 8.05 -0.10 12.33
N PHE A 108 7.09 -0.66 11.61
CA PHE A 108 6.02 0.08 10.94
C PHE A 108 4.70 -0.71 10.89
N VAL A 109 3.60 0.01 10.69
CA VAL A 109 2.30 -0.53 10.28
C VAL A 109 1.85 0.25 9.04
N ALA A 110 1.52 -0.45 7.96
CA ALA A 110 1.05 0.18 6.73
C ALA A 110 -0.44 -0.06 6.50
N TYR A 111 -1.10 0.99 6.06
CA TYR A 111 -2.52 1.00 5.72
C TYR A 111 -2.70 1.44 4.26
N LEU A 112 -3.68 0.85 3.58
CA LEU A 112 -4.17 1.30 2.29
C LEU A 112 -5.68 1.54 2.39
N ASN A 113 -6.10 2.78 2.22
CA ASN A 113 -7.52 3.19 2.32
C ASN A 113 -8.20 2.71 3.61
N GLY A 114 -7.54 2.89 4.76
CA GLY A 114 -8.03 2.46 6.08
C GLY A 114 -7.91 0.97 6.38
N THR A 115 -7.44 0.14 5.45
CA THR A 115 -7.21 -1.29 5.67
C THR A 115 -5.73 -1.54 5.96
N GLU A 116 -5.43 -2.20 7.07
CA GLU A 116 -4.06 -2.65 7.36
C GLU A 116 -3.63 -3.70 6.32
N ILE A 117 -2.48 -3.48 5.67
CA ILE A 117 -1.96 -4.37 4.62
C ILE A 117 -0.71 -5.14 5.07
N CYS A 118 0.09 -4.57 5.96
CA CYS A 118 1.23 -5.25 6.58
C CYS A 118 1.73 -4.48 7.80
N ARG A 119 2.49 -5.18 8.63
CA ARG A 119 3.21 -4.60 9.77
C ARG A 119 4.47 -5.38 10.08
N SER A 120 5.34 -4.75 10.85
CA SER A 120 6.52 -5.39 11.45
C SER A 120 6.11 -6.41 12.51
N TYR A 121 6.85 -7.52 12.59
CA TYR A 121 6.53 -8.65 13.47
C TYR A 121 6.57 -8.30 14.97
N ASN A 122 7.31 -7.24 15.33
CA ASN A 122 7.49 -6.76 16.70
C ASN A 122 6.33 -5.88 17.19
N LEU A 123 5.37 -5.51 16.32
CA LEU A 123 4.23 -4.65 16.66
C LEU A 123 2.93 -5.43 16.94
N GLY A 124 3.03 -6.65 17.46
CA GLY A 124 1.89 -7.47 17.86
C GLY A 124 1.07 -8.05 16.70
N ASP A 125 -0.11 -8.57 17.01
CA ASP A 125 -0.97 -9.26 16.05
C ASP A 125 -1.63 -8.28 15.05
N PRO A 126 -1.88 -8.69 13.79
CA PRO A 126 -2.57 -7.84 12.81
C PRO A 126 -3.90 -7.28 13.32
N GLY A 127 -4.14 -5.98 13.11
CA GLY A 127 -5.32 -5.27 13.59
C GLY A 127 -5.32 -4.95 15.09
N SER A 128 -4.30 -5.36 15.85
CA SER A 128 -4.12 -4.86 17.21
C SER A 128 -3.71 -3.38 17.17
N PHE A 129 -4.24 -2.62 18.12
CA PHE A 129 -3.89 -1.21 18.29
C PHE A 129 -2.45 -1.08 18.78
N VAL A 130 -1.69 -0.21 18.11
CA VAL A 130 -0.32 0.16 18.48
C VAL A 130 -0.39 1.62 18.93
N PRO A 131 -0.07 1.93 20.20
CA PRO A 131 -0.03 3.31 20.66
C PRO A 131 1.08 4.09 19.96
N TYR A 132 0.95 5.42 19.93
CA TYR A 132 1.99 6.29 19.36
C TYR A 132 3.32 6.31 20.18
N ASP A 133 3.31 5.82 21.43
CA ASP A 133 4.41 5.85 22.42
C ASP A 133 4.86 4.49 22.95
#